data_AF-A0A1F6KRI1-F1
#
_entry.id   AF-A0A1F6KRI1-F1
#
_cell.length_a   1.000
_cell.length_b   1.000
_cell.length_c   1.000
_cell.angle_alpha   90.00
_cell.angle_beta   90.00
_cell.angle_gamma   90.00
#
_symmetry.space_group_name_H-M   'P 1'
#
loop_
_entity.id
_entity.type
_entity.pdbx_description
1 polymer ?
#
loop_
_entity_poly.entity_id
_entity_poly.type
_entity_poly.pdbx_seq_one_letter_code
_entity_poly.pdbx_strand_id
1 'polypeptide(L)'
;MAEEVKKTTSETAEQTASPEAKSTNPNPKSKWPLVVIGLLLFLLIPLGGYFAYNQLGLNNQKAGPTPAPQQTEKQTASPSPTNAPDPTADWKTYTNTASKYSVKYPSDMFVRLICPDEELVLRTRKETDTKDEETFETCGRGGRFTIEVVTAESFTEPVTDDYVEVTKSNITIDGVAARDYISVKKPTAEGPIPDWSEDIYFEKAGIKHLIHFDRGVSEDIKTNFLSSFKFL
;
A
#
# COMPACT_ATOMS: atom_id res chain seq x y z
N MET A 1 10.83 57.59 -11.96
CA MET A 1 11.12 57.17 -13.35
C MET A 1 10.39 55.86 -13.54
N ALA A 2 9.34 55.88 -14.34
CA ALA A 2 8.45 54.76 -14.60
C ALA A 2 8.92 54.05 -15.88
N GLU A 3 8.86 52.72 -15.91
CA GLU A 3 8.79 52.01 -17.18
C GLU A 3 7.82 50.83 -17.06
N GLU A 4 6.78 50.93 -17.88
CA GLU A 4 5.59 50.11 -18.00
C GLU A 4 5.81 49.23 -19.23
N VAL A 5 5.84 47.89 -19.09
CA VAL A 5 5.97 46.98 -20.25
C VAL A 5 4.62 46.36 -20.58
N LYS A 6 4.12 46.72 -21.76
CA LYS A 6 2.85 46.33 -22.38
C LYS A 6 2.89 44.90 -22.96
N LYS A 7 1.85 44.14 -22.60
CA LYS A 7 0.98 43.21 -23.36
C LYS A 7 1.30 42.96 -24.85
N THR A 8 1.30 41.69 -25.26
CA THR A 8 0.97 41.27 -26.64
C THR A 8 0.10 40.01 -26.61
N THR A 9 -1.08 40.14 -27.23
CA THR A 9 -2.11 39.14 -27.48
C THR A 9 -1.85 38.48 -28.83
N SER A 10 -2.10 37.17 -28.97
CA SER A 10 -2.42 36.58 -30.28
C SER A 10 -3.60 35.63 -30.15
N GLU A 11 -4.67 36.05 -30.80
CA GLU A 11 -5.96 35.37 -30.99
C GLU A 11 -5.87 34.58 -32.31
N THR A 12 -6.31 33.33 -32.32
CA THR A 12 -6.52 32.57 -33.57
C THR A 12 -7.83 31.81 -33.40
N ALA A 13 -8.87 32.37 -34.00
CA ALA A 13 -10.12 31.71 -34.27
C ALA A 13 -10.16 31.41 -35.77
N GLU A 14 -10.44 30.17 -36.16
CA GLU A 14 -11.11 29.92 -37.44
C GLU A 14 -12.06 28.74 -37.32
N GLN A 15 -13.24 28.98 -37.85
CA GLN A 15 -14.50 28.28 -37.71
C GLN A 15 -14.82 27.68 -39.08
N THR A 16 -15.24 26.42 -39.17
CA THR A 16 -16.03 25.97 -40.34
C THR A 16 -17.01 24.89 -39.92
N ALA A 17 -18.28 25.28 -39.86
CA ALA A 17 -19.42 24.39 -39.85
C ALA A 17 -19.80 24.03 -41.30
N SER A 18 -20.25 22.80 -41.53
CA SER A 18 -20.92 22.37 -42.77
C SER A 18 -22.20 21.61 -42.41
N PRO A 19 -23.38 21.98 -42.93
CA PRO A 19 -24.60 21.20 -42.78
C PRO A 19 -24.91 20.45 -44.08
N GLU A 20 -25.08 19.12 -44.02
CA GLU A 20 -25.69 18.39 -45.12
C GLU A 20 -26.66 17.32 -44.61
N ALA A 21 -27.80 17.21 -45.32
CA ALA A 21 -29.02 16.58 -44.88
C ALA A 21 -29.24 15.16 -45.44
N LYS A 22 -29.85 14.32 -44.59
CA LYS A 22 -30.74 13.16 -44.83
C LYS A 22 -30.47 12.18 -45.99
N SER A 23 -30.36 10.89 -45.62
CA SER A 23 -31.04 9.79 -46.32
C SER A 23 -31.40 8.67 -45.35
N THR A 24 -32.70 8.43 -45.12
CA THR A 24 -33.23 7.30 -44.36
C THR A 24 -33.76 6.24 -45.33
N ASN A 25 -33.01 5.16 -45.47
CA ASN A 25 -33.38 3.96 -46.23
C ASN A 25 -33.96 2.91 -45.25
N PRO A 26 -35.16 2.34 -45.48
CA PRO A 26 -35.72 1.33 -44.58
C PRO A 26 -34.99 0.00 -44.72
N ASN A 27 -34.17 -0.30 -43.70
CA ASN A 27 -33.39 -1.53 -43.58
C ASN A 27 -34.31 -2.75 -43.36
N PRO A 28 -34.20 -3.84 -44.15
CA PRO A 28 -34.97 -5.05 -43.92
C PRO A 28 -34.60 -5.66 -42.56
N LYS A 29 -35.62 -5.94 -41.74
CA LYS A 29 -35.48 -6.56 -40.40
C LYS A 29 -34.64 -7.84 -40.48
N SER A 30 -33.38 -7.70 -40.10
CA SER A 30 -32.42 -8.79 -39.99
C SER A 30 -32.75 -9.65 -38.77
N LYS A 31 -32.76 -10.97 -38.94
CA LYS A 31 -32.99 -11.97 -37.88
C LYS A 31 -31.76 -12.22 -36.99
N TRP A 32 -30.70 -11.44 -37.19
CA TRP A 32 -29.44 -11.54 -36.46
C TRP A 32 -29.55 -11.38 -34.92
N PRO A 33 -30.44 -10.53 -34.35
CA PRO A 33 -30.55 -10.45 -32.89
C PRO A 33 -31.07 -11.75 -32.25
N LEU A 34 -31.85 -12.57 -32.97
CA LEU A 34 -32.29 -13.89 -32.46
C LEU A 34 -31.14 -14.91 -32.41
N VAL A 35 -30.18 -14.82 -33.32
CA VAL A 35 -29.00 -15.70 -33.35
C VAL A 35 -28.06 -15.35 -32.19
N VAL A 36 -27.85 -14.05 -31.92
CA VAL A 36 -26.99 -13.58 -30.83
C VAL A 36 -27.59 -13.97 -29.46
N ILE A 37 -28.91 -13.84 -29.28
CA ILE A 37 -29.58 -14.27 -28.04
C ILE A 37 -29.49 -15.79 -27.84
N GLY A 38 -29.64 -16.58 -28.92
CA GLY A 38 -29.49 -18.04 -28.85
C GLY A 38 -28.09 -18.47 -28.43
N LEU A 39 -27.05 -17.82 -28.98
CA LEU A 39 -25.66 -18.10 -28.63
C LEU A 39 -25.33 -17.72 -27.17
N LEU A 40 -25.85 -16.58 -26.71
CA LEU A 40 -25.65 -16.11 -25.34
C LEU A 40 -26.28 -17.07 -24.31
N LEU A 41 -27.49 -17.55 -24.58
CA LEU A 41 -28.16 -18.54 -23.72
C LEU A 41 -27.43 -19.88 -23.71
N PHE A 42 -26.92 -20.33 -24.86
CA PHE A 42 -26.14 -21.57 -24.95
C PHE A 42 -24.84 -21.52 -24.12
N LEU A 43 -24.20 -20.35 -24.04
CA LEU A 43 -23.00 -20.13 -23.22
C LEU A 43 -23.31 -20.03 -21.71
N LEU A 44 -24.46 -19.47 -21.33
CA LEU A 44 -24.79 -19.26 -19.91
C LEU A 44 -25.20 -20.55 -19.16
N ILE A 45 -25.79 -21.53 -19.86
CA ILE A 45 -26.24 -22.80 -19.26
C ILE A 45 -25.09 -23.62 -18.62
N PRO A 46 -23.95 -23.88 -19.29
CA PRO A 46 -22.86 -24.63 -18.68
C PRO A 46 -22.17 -23.89 -17.53
N LEU A 47 -22.04 -22.56 -17.61
CA LEU A 47 -21.47 -21.76 -16.52
C LEU A 47 -22.38 -21.73 -15.28
N GLY A 48 -23.70 -21.55 -15.49
CA GLY A 48 -24.67 -21.58 -14.40
C GLY A 48 -24.77 -22.96 -13.74
N GLY A 49 -24.73 -24.03 -14.52
CA GLY A 49 -24.77 -25.41 -14.01
C GLY A 49 -23.56 -25.77 -13.15
N TYR A 50 -22.35 -25.36 -13.56
CA TYR A 50 -21.13 -25.60 -12.79
C TYR A 50 -21.13 -24.88 -11.44
N PHE A 51 -21.57 -23.62 -11.40
CA PHE A 51 -21.62 -22.84 -10.17
C PHE A 51 -22.66 -23.38 -9.18
N ALA A 52 -23.84 -23.77 -9.67
CA ALA A 52 -24.87 -24.39 -8.84
C ALA A 52 -24.41 -25.73 -8.25
N TYR A 53 -23.70 -26.56 -9.03
CA TYR A 53 -23.18 -27.84 -8.55
C TYR A 53 -22.14 -27.68 -7.42
N ASN A 54 -21.24 -26.70 -7.52
CA ASN A 54 -20.24 -26.45 -6.48
C ASN A 54 -20.83 -25.83 -5.21
N GLN A 55 -21.87 -25.00 -5.33
CA GLN A 55 -22.46 -24.33 -4.18
C GLN A 55 -23.51 -25.18 -3.45
N LEU A 56 -24.19 -26.09 -4.16
CA LEU A 56 -25.06 -27.12 -3.58
C LEU A 56 -24.29 -28.39 -3.19
N GLY A 57 -22.97 -28.29 -3.01
CA GLY A 57 -22.10 -29.33 -2.49
C GLY A 57 -22.79 -30.10 -1.37
N LEU A 58 -23.30 -31.27 -1.73
CA LEU A 58 -23.85 -32.30 -0.88
C LEU A 58 -22.73 -32.75 0.06
N ASN A 59 -22.54 -31.97 1.12
CA ASN A 59 -21.76 -32.37 2.28
C ASN A 59 -22.44 -33.62 2.83
N ASN A 60 -21.87 -34.77 2.45
CA ASN A 60 -22.21 -36.07 3.00
C ASN A 60 -22.10 -36.00 4.53
N GLN A 61 -23.23 -35.78 5.19
CA GLN A 61 -23.36 -35.97 6.64
C GLN A 61 -23.10 -37.44 6.94
N LYS A 62 -21.87 -37.75 7.34
CA LYS A 62 -21.59 -38.97 8.10
C LYS A 62 -22.29 -38.85 9.45
N ALA A 63 -23.20 -39.77 9.71
CA ALA A 63 -23.87 -39.92 11.00
C ALA A 63 -22.92 -40.50 12.07
N GLY A 64 -23.03 -39.97 13.29
CA GLY A 64 -22.67 -40.59 14.59
C GLY A 64 -21.33 -40.17 15.20
N PRO A 65 -21.18 -40.10 16.56
CA PRO A 65 -21.91 -40.89 17.55
C PRO A 65 -22.56 -40.13 18.72
N THR A 66 -23.39 -40.88 19.44
CA THR A 66 -24.07 -40.69 20.73
C THR A 66 -23.31 -39.86 21.79
N PRO A 67 -24.00 -38.97 22.54
CA PRO A 67 -23.38 -38.22 23.64
C PRO A 67 -23.01 -39.15 24.82
N ALA A 68 -21.73 -39.19 25.16
CA ALA A 68 -21.21 -39.82 26.37
C ALA A 68 -21.36 -38.86 27.58
N PRO A 69 -21.45 -39.37 28.82
CA PRO A 69 -21.64 -38.54 30.01
C PRO A 69 -20.44 -37.62 30.25
N GLN A 70 -20.74 -36.36 30.51
CA GLN A 70 -19.79 -35.28 30.78
C GLN A 70 -19.03 -35.56 32.09
N GLN A 71 -17.76 -35.96 31.99
CA GLN A 71 -16.84 -35.98 33.12
C GLN A 71 -16.41 -34.55 33.45
N THR A 72 -16.59 -34.16 34.71
CA THR A 72 -16.05 -32.92 35.28
C THR A 72 -14.53 -33.03 35.36
N GLU A 73 -13.84 -32.54 34.34
CA GLU A 73 -12.38 -32.38 34.37
C GLU A 73 -12.00 -31.28 35.35
N LYS A 74 -11.14 -31.65 36.31
CA LYS A 74 -10.52 -30.73 37.26
C LYS A 74 -9.57 -29.83 36.48
N GLN A 75 -10.00 -28.59 36.27
CA GLN A 75 -9.26 -27.54 35.56
C GLN A 75 -7.85 -27.43 36.14
N THR A 76 -6.88 -27.98 35.43
CA THR A 76 -5.46 -27.80 35.73
C THR A 76 -5.12 -26.38 35.32
N ALA A 77 -4.65 -25.57 36.27
CA ALA A 77 -4.27 -24.19 36.02
C ALA A 77 -3.27 -24.14 34.85
N SER A 78 -3.70 -23.53 33.75
CA SER A 78 -2.83 -23.25 32.60
C SER A 78 -1.68 -22.38 33.10
N PRO A 79 -0.40 -22.69 32.77
CA PRO A 79 0.71 -21.84 33.16
C PRO A 79 0.46 -20.43 32.63
N SER A 80 0.54 -19.45 33.53
CA SER A 80 0.47 -18.03 33.18
C SER A 80 1.52 -17.75 32.10
N PRO A 81 1.17 -17.03 31.01
CA PRO A 81 2.13 -16.69 29.98
C PRO A 81 3.30 -15.97 30.63
N THR A 82 4.47 -16.59 30.58
CA THR A 82 5.71 -15.91 30.95
C THR A 82 5.87 -14.77 29.96
N ASN A 83 5.76 -13.54 30.43
CA ASN A 83 5.94 -12.35 29.59
C ASN A 83 7.29 -12.48 28.86
N ALA A 84 7.23 -12.70 27.55
CA ALA A 84 8.42 -12.63 26.73
C ALA A 84 9.00 -11.21 26.86
N PRO A 85 10.33 -11.05 26.92
CA PRO A 85 10.95 -9.73 26.93
C PRO A 85 10.47 -8.90 25.73
N ASP A 86 10.16 -7.62 25.95
CA ASP A 86 9.83 -6.69 24.86
C ASP A 86 11.08 -6.55 23.95
N PRO A 87 11.02 -6.97 22.66
CA PRO A 87 12.16 -6.88 21.75
C PRO A 87 12.57 -5.42 21.45
N THR A 88 11.73 -4.45 21.84
CA THR A 88 11.96 -3.01 21.68
C THR A 88 12.27 -2.30 23.00
N ALA A 89 12.70 -3.03 24.03
CA ALA A 89 13.00 -2.46 25.35
C ALA A 89 14.11 -1.38 25.28
N ASP A 90 15.15 -1.62 24.47
CA ASP A 90 16.30 -0.71 24.33
C ASP A 90 16.17 0.26 23.13
N TRP A 91 15.00 0.32 22.51
CA TRP A 91 14.74 1.19 21.37
C TRP A 91 14.42 2.62 21.81
N LYS A 92 14.77 3.59 20.97
CA LYS A 92 14.42 5.00 21.17
C LYS A 92 13.03 5.28 20.60
N THR A 93 12.36 6.31 21.12
CA THR A 93 11.05 6.74 20.61
C THR A 93 11.20 8.04 19.83
N TYR A 94 10.68 8.07 18.61
CA TYR A 94 10.47 9.28 17.84
C TYR A 94 8.99 9.68 17.92
N THR A 95 8.72 10.97 18.07
CA THR A 95 7.36 11.51 18.15
C THR A 95 7.22 12.70 17.23
N ASN A 96 6.28 12.62 16.29
CA ASN A 96 5.91 13.73 15.42
C ASN A 96 4.50 14.24 15.77
N THR A 97 4.46 15.35 16.50
CA THR A 97 3.21 15.97 16.96
C THR A 97 2.42 16.64 15.83
N ALA A 98 3.08 17.08 14.75
CA ALA A 98 2.41 17.66 13.59
C ALA A 98 1.63 16.59 12.84
N SER A 99 2.27 15.45 12.60
CA SER A 99 1.72 14.31 11.86
C SER A 99 1.03 13.27 12.74
N LYS A 100 0.88 13.54 14.05
CA LYS A 100 0.10 12.74 15.02
C LYS A 100 0.50 11.27 15.12
N TYR A 101 1.80 11.00 15.20
CA TYR A 101 2.29 9.65 15.48
C TYR A 101 3.51 9.62 16.41
N SER A 102 3.77 8.45 16.97
CA SER A 102 5.03 8.07 17.59
C SER A 102 5.42 6.66 17.17
N VAL A 103 6.72 6.38 17.13
CA VAL A 103 7.25 5.07 16.72
C VAL A 103 8.58 4.82 17.41
N LYS A 104 8.87 3.57 17.75
CA LYS A 104 10.19 3.19 18.28
C LYS A 104 11.15 2.85 17.13
N TYR A 105 12.44 3.07 17.34
CA TYR A 105 13.49 2.67 16.41
C TYR A 105 14.76 2.16 17.13
N PRO A 106 15.57 1.31 16.46
CA PRO A 106 16.80 0.77 17.04
C PRO A 106 17.79 1.86 17.48
N SER A 107 18.45 1.66 18.62
CA SER A 107 19.42 2.62 19.17
C SER A 107 20.71 2.77 18.35
N ASP A 108 21.01 1.80 17.48
CA ASP A 108 22.11 1.83 16.51
C ASP A 108 21.74 2.53 15.19
N MET A 109 20.51 3.05 15.09
CA MET A 109 20.11 4.01 14.06
C MET A 109 20.09 5.42 14.63
N PHE A 110 20.12 6.42 13.75
CA PHE A 110 19.93 7.82 14.13
C PHE A 110 18.92 8.49 13.21
N VAL A 111 18.28 9.54 13.73
CA VAL A 111 17.27 10.32 13.02
C VAL A 111 17.99 11.39 12.19
N ARG A 112 17.62 11.49 10.92
CA ARG A 112 18.17 12.50 10.01
C ARG A 112 17.02 13.33 9.46
N LEU A 113 17.07 14.64 9.68
CA LEU A 113 16.07 15.58 9.20
C LEU A 113 16.74 16.54 8.20
N ILE A 114 16.75 16.14 6.94
CA ILE A 114 17.39 16.82 5.81
C ILE A 114 16.66 18.11 5.43
N CYS A 115 15.34 18.18 5.64
CA CYS A 115 14.52 19.35 5.32
C CYS A 115 13.75 19.86 6.55
N PRO A 116 13.42 21.17 6.61
CA PRO A 116 12.66 21.77 7.71
C PRO A 116 11.28 21.16 8.01
N ASP A 117 10.75 20.35 7.10
CA ASP A 117 9.45 19.68 7.24
C ASP A 117 9.56 18.16 7.01
N GLU A 118 10.78 17.60 7.01
CA GLU A 118 10.97 16.16 6.93
C GLU A 118 10.52 15.50 8.24
N GLU A 119 9.77 14.40 8.15
CA GLU A 119 9.21 13.78 9.34
C GLU A 119 10.20 12.83 9.99
N LEU A 120 10.37 11.61 9.48
CA LEU A 120 11.31 10.65 10.04
C LEU A 120 12.10 10.01 8.92
N VAL A 121 13.41 10.18 8.96
CA VAL A 121 14.34 9.39 8.15
C VAL A 121 15.35 8.75 9.07
N LEU A 122 15.43 7.42 9.02
CA LEU A 122 16.39 6.64 9.77
C LEU A 122 17.51 6.16 8.87
N ARG A 123 18.72 6.17 9.44
CA ARG A 123 19.90 5.61 8.81
C ARG A 123 20.68 4.79 9.82
N THR A 124 21.31 3.72 9.35
CA THR A 124 22.32 3.00 10.13
C THR A 124 23.45 3.94 10.55
N ARG A 125 23.80 3.92 11.84
CA ARG A 125 24.90 4.70 12.41
C ARG A 125 26.24 4.23 11.84
N LYS A 126 27.07 5.18 11.45
CA LYS A 126 28.50 5.00 11.17
C LYS A 126 29.32 5.42 12.38
N GLU A 127 30.57 4.97 12.44
CA GLU A 127 31.51 5.35 13.51
C GLU A 127 31.68 6.88 13.64
N THR A 128 31.47 7.63 12.56
CA THR A 128 31.55 9.09 12.53
C THR A 128 30.33 9.81 13.12
N ASP A 129 29.23 9.09 13.33
CA ASP A 129 27.95 9.69 13.67
C ASP A 129 27.85 9.81 15.20
N THR A 130 28.24 10.98 15.71
CA THR A 130 28.32 11.26 17.17
C THR A 130 27.02 11.79 17.78
N LYS A 131 26.01 12.11 16.94
CA LYS A 131 24.72 12.66 17.38
C LYS A 131 23.61 11.64 17.19
N ASP A 132 22.52 11.85 17.90
CA ASP A 132 21.29 11.04 17.76
C ASP A 132 20.33 11.59 16.71
N GLU A 133 20.45 12.89 16.45
CA GLU A 133 19.68 13.60 15.44
C GLU A 133 20.59 14.58 14.69
N GLU A 134 20.44 14.62 13.37
CA GLU A 134 21.11 15.59 12.51
C GLU A 134 20.09 16.32 11.65
N THR A 135 20.04 17.65 11.81
CA THR A 135 19.25 18.55 10.98
C THR A 135 20.14 19.22 9.94
N PHE A 136 19.65 19.37 8.71
CA PHE A 136 20.34 20.08 7.63
C PHE A 136 19.52 21.31 7.23
N GLU A 137 20.20 22.42 6.95
CA GLU A 137 19.54 23.66 6.51
C GLU A 137 19.06 23.60 5.05
N THR A 138 19.62 22.69 4.25
CA THR A 138 19.34 22.57 2.82
C THR A 138 18.78 21.20 2.47
N CYS A 139 17.73 21.18 1.65
CA CYS A 139 17.12 19.98 1.08
C CYS A 139 18.00 19.32 0.01
N GLY A 140 19.10 18.70 0.43
CA GLY A 140 19.97 17.88 -0.42
C GLY A 140 19.72 16.40 -0.19
N ARG A 141 18.72 15.81 -0.86
CA ARG A 141 18.49 14.35 -0.80
C ARG A 141 19.55 13.62 -1.62
N GLY A 142 20.63 13.20 -0.97
CA GLY A 142 21.73 12.41 -1.56
C GLY A 142 21.44 10.92 -1.74
N GLY A 143 20.21 10.47 -1.44
CA GLY A 143 19.75 9.09 -1.59
C GLY A 143 20.37 8.10 -0.58
N ARG A 144 19.57 7.11 -0.19
CA ARG A 144 19.82 6.04 0.81
C ARG A 144 19.44 6.44 2.23
N PHE A 145 18.19 6.17 2.53
CA PHE A 145 17.65 6.05 3.87
C PHE A 145 17.25 4.61 4.09
N THR A 146 17.31 4.15 5.34
CA THR A 146 16.98 2.76 5.70
C THR A 146 15.48 2.61 5.93
N ILE A 147 14.90 3.59 6.63
CA ILE A 147 13.47 3.71 6.87
C ILE A 147 13.10 5.18 6.69
N GLU A 148 12.00 5.47 6.02
CA GLU A 148 11.44 6.82 5.91
C GLU A 148 9.94 6.78 6.27
N VAL A 149 9.47 7.77 7.02
CA VAL A 149 8.05 8.05 7.21
C VAL A 149 7.79 9.45 6.70
N VAL A 150 6.79 9.61 5.84
CA VAL A 150 6.37 10.90 5.30
C VAL A 150 4.86 11.00 5.25
N THR A 151 4.35 12.23 5.26
CA THR A 151 2.97 12.54 4.90
C THR A 151 2.90 13.25 3.55
N ALA A 152 1.81 13.04 2.83
CA ALA A 152 1.55 13.72 1.56
C ALA A 152 0.04 13.86 1.30
N GLU A 153 -0.34 14.80 0.44
CA GLU A 153 -1.74 14.94 0.00
C GLU A 153 -2.21 13.72 -0.79
N SER A 154 -1.30 13.08 -1.52
CA SER A 154 -1.54 11.85 -2.26
C SER A 154 -0.24 11.08 -2.46
N PHE A 155 -0.38 9.78 -2.67
CA PHE A 155 0.71 8.91 -3.08
C PHE A 155 0.29 8.18 -4.34
N THR A 156 1.26 7.95 -5.24
CA THR A 156 1.09 7.07 -6.39
C THR A 156 1.40 5.65 -5.94
N GLU A 157 0.42 4.76 -6.06
CA GLU A 157 0.66 3.34 -5.77
C GLU A 157 1.66 2.75 -6.78
N PRO A 158 2.65 1.96 -6.33
CA PRO A 158 3.55 1.29 -7.24
C PRO A 158 2.78 0.25 -8.07
N VAL A 159 3.17 0.10 -9.32
CA VAL A 159 2.57 -0.83 -10.27
C VAL A 159 3.62 -1.74 -10.87
N THR A 160 3.26 -2.99 -11.16
CA THR A 160 4.11 -3.90 -11.93
C THR A 160 4.30 -3.35 -13.35
N ASP A 161 5.55 -3.28 -13.80
CA ASP A 161 5.92 -2.81 -15.14
C ASP A 161 7.06 -3.67 -15.73
N ASP A 162 7.75 -3.19 -16.76
CA ASP A 162 8.85 -3.94 -17.39
C ASP A 162 10.09 -4.12 -16.50
N TYR A 163 10.21 -3.36 -15.40
CA TYR A 163 11.37 -3.31 -14.54
C TYR A 163 11.13 -3.91 -13.16
N VAL A 164 9.93 -3.78 -12.61
CA VAL A 164 9.60 -4.14 -11.23
C VAL A 164 8.36 -5.02 -11.21
N GLU A 165 8.38 -6.01 -10.33
CA GLU A 165 7.21 -6.80 -9.94
C GLU A 165 6.72 -6.34 -8.56
N VAL A 166 5.44 -5.97 -8.47
CA VAL A 166 4.83 -5.45 -7.25
C VAL A 166 3.84 -6.45 -6.68
N THR A 167 4.05 -6.84 -5.41
CA THR A 167 3.09 -7.63 -4.63
C THR A 167 2.34 -6.71 -3.68
N LYS A 168 1.01 -6.83 -3.65
CA LYS A 168 0.13 -6.02 -2.79
C LYS A 168 -0.50 -6.88 -1.70
N SER A 169 -0.47 -6.38 -0.47
CA SER A 169 -1.11 -7.01 0.69
C SER A 169 -1.91 -5.97 1.50
N ASN A 170 -2.82 -6.45 2.37
CA ASN A 170 -3.52 -5.61 3.34
C ASN A 170 -3.06 -5.98 4.74
N ILE A 171 -2.65 -4.99 5.52
CA ILE A 171 -2.20 -5.16 6.90
C ILE A 171 -2.92 -4.16 7.82
N THR A 172 -2.63 -4.20 9.12
CA THR A 172 -3.08 -3.20 10.08
C THR A 172 -1.90 -2.61 10.85
N ILE A 173 -1.91 -1.30 11.04
CA ILE A 173 -0.93 -0.57 11.85
C ILE A 173 -1.73 0.16 12.93
N ASP A 174 -1.52 -0.20 14.19
CA ASP A 174 -2.24 0.39 15.33
C ASP A 174 -3.77 0.40 15.14
N GLY A 175 -4.30 -0.69 14.57
CA GLY A 175 -5.74 -0.83 14.26
C GLY A 175 -6.23 -0.06 13.03
N VAL A 176 -5.36 0.67 12.33
CA VAL A 176 -5.67 1.36 11.07
C VAL A 176 -5.36 0.42 9.91
N ALA A 177 -6.30 0.30 8.97
CA ALA A 177 -6.08 -0.47 7.75
C ALA A 177 -4.97 0.18 6.90
N ALA A 178 -4.02 -0.62 6.45
CA ALA A 178 -2.91 -0.20 5.63
C ALA A 178 -2.75 -1.12 4.41
N ARG A 179 -2.15 -0.58 3.36
CA ARG A 179 -1.81 -1.30 2.13
C ARG A 179 -0.31 -1.39 2.03
N ASP A 180 0.19 -2.60 1.93
CA ASP A 180 1.62 -2.91 1.86
C ASP A 180 1.96 -3.34 0.43
N TYR A 181 3.05 -2.79 -0.09
CA TYR A 181 3.53 -2.99 -1.45
C TYR A 181 5.00 -3.38 -1.42
N ILE A 182 5.29 -4.61 -1.82
CA ILE A 182 6.65 -5.10 -1.99
C ILE A 182 7.02 -5.01 -3.47
N SER A 183 8.02 -4.20 -3.78
CA SER A 183 8.56 -4.00 -5.12
C SER A 183 9.85 -4.78 -5.28
N VAL A 184 9.92 -5.70 -6.24
CA VAL A 184 11.10 -6.52 -6.54
C VAL A 184 11.57 -6.25 -7.96
N LYS A 185 12.85 -5.96 -8.15
CA LYS A 185 13.44 -5.76 -9.48
C LYS A 185 13.43 -7.05 -10.27
N LYS A 186 12.98 -6.96 -11.53
CA LYS A 186 13.03 -8.09 -12.47
C LYS A 186 14.48 -8.37 -12.89
N PRO A 187 14.87 -9.65 -13.06
CA PRO A 187 16.25 -10.00 -13.48
C PRO A 187 16.69 -9.36 -14.80
N THR A 188 15.74 -9.00 -15.68
CA THR A 188 15.99 -8.39 -16.98
C THR A 188 16.10 -6.86 -16.94
N ALA A 189 15.82 -6.24 -15.79
CA ALA A 189 15.82 -4.80 -15.65
C ALA A 189 17.25 -4.25 -15.54
N GLU A 190 17.66 -3.43 -16.51
CA GLU A 190 18.90 -2.67 -16.43
C GLU A 190 18.69 -1.32 -15.72
N GLY A 191 19.74 -0.80 -15.07
CA GLY A 191 19.73 0.53 -14.46
C GLY A 191 19.76 0.56 -12.92
N PRO A 192 19.75 1.77 -12.33
CA PRO A 192 19.93 2.01 -10.89
C PRO A 192 18.64 1.78 -10.08
N ILE A 193 17.84 0.79 -10.47
CA ILE A 193 16.60 0.42 -9.78
C ILE A 193 16.99 -0.43 -8.56
N PRO A 194 16.45 -0.15 -7.36
CA PRO A 194 16.71 -0.97 -6.18
C PRO A 194 16.23 -2.40 -6.44
N ASP A 195 16.98 -3.38 -5.96
CA ASP A 195 16.61 -4.79 -6.15
C ASP A 195 15.31 -5.14 -5.40
N TRP A 196 15.02 -4.39 -4.33
CA TRP A 196 13.88 -4.57 -3.45
C TRP A 196 13.56 -3.27 -2.69
N SER A 197 12.28 -2.96 -2.51
CA SER A 197 11.78 -1.95 -1.57
C SER A 197 10.37 -2.30 -1.09
N GLU A 198 9.98 -1.78 0.07
CA GLU A 198 8.63 -1.96 0.62
C GLU A 198 8.02 -0.61 1.00
N ASP A 199 6.83 -0.34 0.47
CA ASP A 199 6.06 0.87 0.72
C ASP A 199 4.75 0.52 1.42
N ILE A 200 4.48 1.14 2.56
CA ILE A 200 3.26 0.93 3.32
C ILE A 200 2.47 2.22 3.42
N TYR A 201 1.24 2.19 2.91
CA TYR A 201 0.34 3.34 2.87
C TYR A 201 -0.83 3.16 3.82
N PHE A 202 -1.13 4.19 4.59
CA PHE A 202 -2.31 4.23 5.44
C PHE A 202 -2.80 5.67 5.64
N GLU A 203 -4.08 5.80 5.98
CA GLU A 203 -4.71 7.10 6.22
C GLU A 203 -5.40 7.09 7.58
N LYS A 204 -5.12 8.12 8.39
CA LYS A 204 -5.75 8.33 9.68
C LYS A 204 -6.15 9.79 9.82
N ALA A 205 -7.43 10.02 10.12
CA ALA A 205 -7.99 11.37 10.31
C ALA A 205 -7.71 12.33 9.12
N GLY A 206 -7.70 11.80 7.89
CA GLY A 206 -7.44 12.58 6.67
C GLY A 206 -5.95 12.85 6.39
N ILE A 207 -5.04 12.39 7.24
CA ILE A 207 -3.60 12.45 7.02
C ILE A 207 -3.16 11.12 6.40
N LYS A 208 -2.53 11.20 5.22
CA LYS A 208 -1.98 10.03 4.53
C LYS A 208 -0.51 9.90 4.89
N HIS A 209 -0.12 8.71 5.31
CA HIS A 209 1.25 8.36 5.65
C HIS A 209 1.77 7.33 4.65
N LEU A 210 3.08 7.43 4.39
CA LEU A 210 3.87 6.42 3.71
C LEU A 210 5.03 6.05 4.64
N ILE A 211 5.22 4.75 4.87
CA ILE A 211 6.46 4.20 5.43
C ILE A 211 7.20 3.49 4.29
N HIS A 212 8.42 3.92 4.01
CA HIS A 212 9.31 3.27 3.05
C HIS A 212 10.42 2.51 3.78
N PHE A 213 10.64 1.26 3.42
CA PHE A 213 11.79 0.46 3.83
C PHE A 213 12.69 0.20 2.62
N ASP A 214 13.95 0.63 2.71
CA ASP A 214 14.97 0.34 1.70
C ASP A 214 15.66 -1.01 2.01
N ARG A 215 16.47 -1.47 1.08
CA ARG A 215 17.30 -2.67 1.21
C ARG A 215 18.14 -2.63 2.49
N GLY A 216 18.13 -3.76 3.20
CA GLY A 216 18.97 -3.98 4.38
C GLY A 216 18.27 -3.79 5.73
N VAL A 217 16.99 -3.39 5.74
CA VAL A 217 16.15 -3.54 6.93
C VAL A 217 15.85 -5.03 7.13
N SER A 218 16.16 -5.57 8.31
CA SER A 218 15.77 -6.95 8.62
C SER A 218 14.29 -7.05 8.92
N GLU A 219 13.70 -8.23 8.68
CA GLU A 219 12.29 -8.50 9.00
C GLU A 219 11.95 -8.25 10.47
N ASP A 220 12.88 -8.53 11.39
CA ASP A 220 12.71 -8.25 12.81
C ASP A 220 12.63 -6.75 13.10
N ILE A 221 13.52 -5.94 12.49
CA ILE A 221 13.47 -4.49 12.65
C ILE A 221 12.15 -3.95 12.07
N LYS A 222 11.74 -4.42 10.90
CA LYS A 222 10.48 -4.02 10.27
C LYS A 222 9.28 -4.35 11.16
N THR A 223 9.18 -5.59 11.62
CA THR A 223 8.08 -6.07 12.45
C THR A 223 7.99 -5.30 13.77
N ASN A 224 9.13 -5.09 14.43
CA ASN A 224 9.21 -4.33 15.67
C ASN A 224 8.90 -2.84 15.47
N PHE A 225 9.39 -2.23 14.38
CA PHE A 225 9.07 -0.86 14.00
C PHE A 225 7.57 -0.67 13.80
N LEU A 226 6.95 -1.50 12.95
CA LEU A 226 5.52 -1.43 12.65
C LEU A 226 4.64 -1.70 13.87
N SER A 227 5.00 -2.67 14.71
CA SER A 227 4.24 -2.98 15.93
C SER A 227 4.34 -1.89 17.00
N SER A 228 5.43 -1.11 16.99
CA SER A 228 5.64 0.03 17.89
C SER A 228 4.99 1.33 17.42
N PHE A 229 4.51 1.39 16.16
CA PHE A 229 3.88 2.58 15.60
C PHE A 229 2.56 2.85 16.33
N LYS A 230 2.35 4.11 16.74
CA LYS A 230 1.17 4.57 17.47
C LYS A 230 0.68 5.89 16.92
N PHE A 231 -0.61 5.99 16.65
CA PHE A 231 -1.25 7.29 16.39
C PHE A 231 -1.50 8.03 17.70
N LEU A 232 -1.38 9.36 17.68
CA LEU A 232 -1.60 10.26 18.82
C LEU A 232 -3.02 10.82 18.84
#